data_AF-A0A443R2J3-F1
#
_entry.id   AF-A0A443R2J3-F1
#
_cell.length_a   1.000
_cell.length_b   1.000
_cell.length_c   1.000
_cell.angle_alpha   90.00
_cell.angle_beta   90.00
_cell.angle_gamma   90.00
#
_symmetry.space_group_name_H-M   'P 1'
#
loop_
_entity.id
_entity.type
_entity.pdbx_description
1 polymer ?
#
loop_
_entity_poly.entity_id
_entity_poly.type
_entity_poly.pdbx_seq_one_letter_code
_entity_poly.pdbx_strand_id
1 'polypeptide(L)'
;MSSQIKNVTLKATGEGTAITQLSWQYNTVNASTNEPSFKIRYEIEEATIENILSMNVYISYLKKGATGMTVIKVTLPSGYIADLEALDDVKKSGAKRVETQNENTIIVAYFDE
;
A
#
# COMPACT_ATOMS: atom_id res chain seq x y z
N MET A 1 13.98 -17.47 20.62
CA MET A 1 13.00 -18.47 21.13
C MET A 1 11.63 -18.07 20.61
N SER A 2 11.04 -18.82 19.67
CA SER A 2 9.68 -18.52 19.19
C SER A 2 8.69 -19.22 20.13
N SER A 3 7.81 -18.45 20.78
CA SER A 3 6.75 -19.00 21.61
C SER A 3 5.60 -19.41 20.70
N GLN A 4 5.54 -20.69 20.33
CA GLN A 4 4.42 -21.25 19.56
C GLN A 4 3.25 -21.56 20.51
N ILE A 5 2.43 -20.55 20.80
CA ILE A 5 1.15 -20.78 21.49
C ILE A 5 0.18 -21.41 20.49
N LYS A 6 -0.11 -22.70 20.68
CA LYS A 6 -1.02 -23.46 19.81
C LYS A 6 -2.49 -23.31 20.20
N ASN A 7 -2.77 -23.07 21.48
CA ASN A 7 -4.13 -23.07 22.03
C ASN A 7 -4.38 -21.82 22.87
N VAL A 8 -5.55 -21.20 22.68
CA VAL A 8 -6.08 -20.11 23.50
C VAL A 8 -7.41 -20.58 24.09
N THR A 9 -7.54 -20.60 25.42
CA THR A 9 -8.78 -21.01 26.10
C THR A 9 -9.42 -19.80 26.78
N LEU A 10 -10.66 -19.50 26.40
CA LEU A 10 -11.47 -18.45 27.01
C LEU A 10 -12.51 -19.09 27.93
N LYS A 11 -12.61 -18.64 29.19
CA LYS A 11 -13.63 -19.08 30.14
C LYS A 11 -14.30 -17.86 30.77
N ALA A 12 -15.63 -17.80 30.72
CA ALA A 12 -16.44 -16.76 31.34
C ALA A 12 -17.54 -17.39 32.21
N THR A 13 -17.87 -16.77 33.34
CA THR A 13 -18.89 -17.22 34.30
C THR A 13 -19.61 -16.01 34.89
N GLY A 14 -20.93 -16.05 35.02
CA GLY A 14 -21.76 -14.94 35.50
C GLY A 14 -22.81 -14.50 34.48
N GLU A 15 -23.45 -13.35 34.71
CA GLU A 15 -24.49 -12.79 33.84
C GLU A 15 -24.03 -11.45 33.26
N GLY A 16 -24.19 -11.27 31.95
CA GLY A 16 -23.72 -10.08 31.23
C GLY A 16 -23.40 -10.38 29.76
N THR A 17 -22.83 -9.42 29.06
CA THR A 17 -22.41 -9.56 27.65
C THR A 17 -20.96 -9.14 27.49
N ALA A 18 -20.20 -9.88 26.69
CA ALA A 18 -18.81 -9.58 26.39
C ALA A 18 -18.51 -9.79 24.89
N ILE A 19 -17.59 -8.99 24.36
CA ILE A 19 -17.01 -9.16 23.02
C ILE A 19 -15.54 -9.50 23.21
N THR A 20 -15.10 -10.63 22.66
CA THR A 20 -13.70 -11.07 22.72
C THR A 20 -13.11 -11.18 21.32
N GLN A 21 -11.97 -10.52 21.10
CA GLN A 21 -11.23 -10.55 19.84
C GLN A 21 -9.82 -11.09 20.07
N LEU A 22 -9.45 -12.12 19.30
CA LEU A 22 -8.08 -12.64 19.22
C LEU A 22 -7.43 -12.12 17.94
N SER A 23 -6.32 -11.39 18.07
CA SER A 23 -5.54 -10.85 16.95
C SER A 23 -4.14 -11.44 16.98
N TRP A 24 -3.64 -11.92 15.85
CA TRP A 24 -2.25 -12.39 15.69
C TRP A 24 -1.58 -11.71 14.50
N GLN A 25 -0.25 -11.58 14.56
CA GLN A 25 0.56 -11.07 13.47
C GLN A 25 1.74 -12.02 13.25
N TYR A 26 2.02 -12.35 12.00
CA TYR A 26 3.15 -13.18 11.61
C TYR A 26 3.69 -12.72 10.25
N ASN A 27 4.98 -12.97 10.02
CA ASN A 27 5.61 -12.65 8.74
C ASN A 27 5.28 -13.74 7.73
N THR A 28 4.73 -13.35 6.58
CA THR A 28 4.55 -14.22 5.42
C THR A 28 5.73 -14.04 4.46
N VAL A 29 6.16 -15.12 3.82
CA VAL A 29 6.97 -14.99 2.61
C VAL A 29 6.04 -14.49 1.50
N ASN A 30 6.42 -13.41 0.81
CA ASN A 30 5.72 -12.89 -0.36
C ASN A 30 5.88 -13.87 -1.54
N ALA A 31 5.31 -15.07 -1.44
CA ALA A 31 5.17 -15.97 -2.56
C ALA A 31 3.89 -15.56 -3.30
N SER A 32 4.06 -14.92 -4.44
CA SER A 32 2.97 -14.57 -5.36
C SER A 32 2.32 -15.84 -5.90
N THR A 33 1.39 -16.44 -5.12
CA THR A 33 0.70 -17.67 -5.50
C THR A 33 -0.41 -17.46 -6.52
N ASN A 34 -0.75 -16.20 -6.83
CA ASN A 34 -1.78 -15.83 -7.80
C ASN A 34 -1.19 -15.02 -8.95
N GLU A 35 -1.73 -15.21 -10.16
CA GLU A 35 -1.44 -14.34 -11.29
C GLU A 35 -1.85 -12.88 -10.95
N PRO A 36 -0.94 -11.91 -11.12
CA PRO A 36 -1.23 -10.52 -10.78
C PRO A 36 -2.29 -9.96 -11.75
N SER A 37 -3.22 -9.17 -11.21
CA SER A 37 -4.22 -8.48 -12.06
C SER A 37 -3.67 -7.20 -12.69
N PHE A 38 -2.54 -6.71 -12.20
CA PHE A 38 -1.86 -5.51 -12.68
C PHE A 38 -0.39 -5.81 -12.97
N LYS A 39 0.13 -5.25 -14.06
CA LYS A 39 1.56 -5.15 -14.30
C LYS A 39 2.02 -3.77 -13.84
N ILE A 40 3.01 -3.75 -12.97
CA ILE A 40 3.62 -2.52 -12.46
C ILE A 40 5.07 -2.50 -12.94
N ARG A 41 5.48 -1.37 -13.50
CA ARG A 41 6.86 -1.09 -13.91
C ARG A 41 7.23 0.29 -13.40
N TYR A 42 8.44 0.47 -12.92
CA TYR A 42 8.94 1.78 -12.53
C TYR A 42 10.28 2.07 -13.20
N GLU A 43 10.55 3.35 -13.40
CA GLU A 43 11.82 3.87 -13.87
C GLU A 43 12.27 4.95 -12.89
N ILE A 44 13.52 4.88 -12.47
CA ILE A 44 14.16 5.92 -11.68
C ILE A 44 14.91 6.79 -12.68
N GLU A 45 14.61 8.08 -12.71
CA GLU A 45 15.35 9.01 -13.54
C GLU A 45 16.71 9.30 -12.90
N GLU A 46 17.74 9.49 -13.72
CA GLU A 46 19.05 9.90 -13.22
C GLU A 46 18.92 11.25 -12.51
N ALA A 47 19.37 11.29 -11.25
CA ALA A 47 19.25 12.47 -10.41
C ALA A 47 20.09 13.61 -11.02
N THR A 48 19.40 14.64 -11.50
CA THR A 48 20.02 15.92 -11.90
C THR A 48 20.28 16.83 -10.71
N ILE A 49 19.66 16.54 -9.55
CA ILE A 49 19.73 17.31 -8.31
C ILE A 49 20.04 16.35 -7.16
N GLU A 50 20.99 16.72 -6.29
CA GLU A 50 21.30 15.93 -5.09
C GLU A 50 20.08 15.79 -4.18
N ASN A 51 19.89 14.57 -3.63
CA ASN A 51 18.83 14.21 -2.69
C ASN A 51 17.39 14.27 -3.25
N ILE A 52 17.21 14.36 -4.57
CA ILE A 52 15.90 14.22 -5.21
C ILE A 52 15.81 12.86 -5.91
N LEU A 53 14.74 12.13 -5.61
CA LEU A 53 14.41 10.87 -6.27
C LEU A 53 13.22 11.08 -7.21
N SER A 54 13.50 11.18 -8.51
CA SER A 54 12.47 11.22 -9.54
C SER A 54 12.15 9.80 -10.01
N MET A 55 10.86 9.43 -9.95
CA MET A 55 10.40 8.09 -10.31
C MET A 55 9.13 8.16 -11.15
N ASN A 56 9.15 7.47 -12.29
CA ASN A 56 7.97 7.22 -13.11
C ASN A 56 7.42 5.83 -12.81
N VAL A 57 6.11 5.74 -12.56
CA VAL A 57 5.43 4.47 -12.29
C VAL A 57 4.37 4.22 -13.36
N TYR A 58 4.48 3.09 -14.04
CA TYR A 58 3.60 2.66 -15.11
C TYR A 58 2.80 1.45 -14.65
N ILE A 59 1.48 1.54 -14.76
CA ILE A 59 0.56 0.52 -14.28
C ILE A 59 -0.38 0.16 -15.42
N SER A 60 -0.55 -1.15 -15.66
CA SER A 60 -1.53 -1.65 -16.63
C SER A 60 -2.34 -2.79 -16.05
N TYR A 61 -3.65 -2.77 -16.30
CA TYR A 61 -4.55 -3.86 -15.96
C TYR A 61 -4.40 -4.99 -16.98
N LEU A 62 -4.28 -6.23 -16.49
CA LEU A 62 -4.00 -7.40 -17.33
C LEU A 62 -5.25 -8.21 -17.70
N LYS A 63 -6.40 -7.90 -17.09
CA LYS A 63 -7.65 -8.64 -17.33
C LYS A 63 -8.56 -7.87 -18.29
N LYS A 64 -9.59 -8.55 -18.80
CA LYS A 64 -10.61 -7.94 -19.66
C LYS A 64 -11.61 -7.15 -18.83
N GLY A 65 -12.10 -6.04 -19.39
CA GLY A 65 -13.07 -5.15 -18.74
C GLY A 65 -12.41 -3.97 -18.01
N ALA A 66 -13.22 -3.18 -17.32
CA ALA A 66 -12.75 -2.07 -16.49
C ALA A 66 -12.29 -2.58 -15.11
N THR A 67 -11.30 -1.91 -14.52
CA THR A 67 -10.81 -2.21 -13.17
C THR A 67 -11.84 -1.81 -12.09
N GLY A 68 -12.70 -0.84 -12.40
CA GLY A 68 -13.46 -0.08 -11.41
C GLY A 68 -12.53 0.87 -10.67
N MET A 69 -12.80 1.15 -9.39
CA MET A 69 -11.93 2.02 -8.61
C MET A 69 -10.55 1.37 -8.39
N THR A 70 -9.51 2.02 -8.88
CA THR A 70 -8.12 1.60 -8.70
C THR A 70 -7.40 2.51 -7.71
N VAL A 71 -6.67 1.92 -6.77
CA VAL A 71 -5.89 2.64 -5.76
C VAL A 71 -4.43 2.26 -5.90
N ILE A 72 -3.57 3.27 -6.04
CA ILE A 72 -2.13 3.13 -6.17
C ILE A 72 -1.52 3.67 -4.88
N LYS A 73 -0.87 2.80 -4.12
CA LYS A 73 -0.16 3.16 -2.89
C LYS A 73 1.33 2.99 -3.10
N VAL A 74 2.07 4.09 -2.97
CA VAL A 74 3.53 4.11 -3.05
C VAL A 74 4.07 4.42 -1.67
N THR A 75 4.84 3.49 -1.11
CA THR A 75 5.59 3.71 0.13
C THR A 75 6.99 4.13 -0.24
N LEU A 76 7.41 5.30 0.24
CA LEU A 76 8.73 5.84 -0.06
C LEU A 76 9.83 5.10 0.75
N PRO A 77 11.06 5.03 0.22
CA PRO A 77 12.20 4.52 0.98
C PRO A 77 12.44 5.35 2.25
N SER A 78 13.06 4.73 3.25
CA SER A 78 13.45 5.41 4.48
C SER A 78 14.32 6.64 4.18
N GLY A 79 13.99 7.76 4.83
CA GLY A 79 14.70 9.04 4.64
C GLY A 79 14.15 9.94 3.53
N TYR A 80 13.15 9.48 2.77
CA TYR A 80 12.48 10.28 1.75
C TYR A 80 11.08 10.71 2.19
N ILE A 81 10.67 11.88 1.73
CA ILE A 81 9.31 12.42 1.86
C ILE A 81 8.81 12.83 0.47
N ALA A 82 7.49 12.83 0.30
CA ALA A 82 6.87 13.26 -0.94
C ALA A 82 7.06 14.76 -1.15
N ASP A 83 7.44 15.14 -2.38
CA ASP A 83 7.35 16.51 -2.84
C ASP A 83 5.88 16.82 -3.16
N LEU A 84 5.27 17.69 -2.36
CA LEU A 84 3.84 18.02 -2.48
C LEU A 84 3.51 18.81 -3.75
N GLU A 85 4.46 19.56 -4.29
CA GLU A 85 4.26 20.33 -5.52
C GLU A 85 4.26 19.40 -6.73
N ALA A 86 5.16 18.41 -6.74
CA ALA A 86 5.24 17.39 -7.78
C ALA A 86 3.99 16.48 -7.85
N LEU A 87 3.21 16.38 -6.76
CA LEU A 87 1.97 15.58 -6.76
C LEU A 87 0.88 16.13 -7.70
N ASP A 88 0.98 17.39 -8.13
CA ASP A 88 0.06 17.92 -9.13
C ASP A 88 0.23 17.25 -10.49
N ASP A 89 1.41 16.75 -10.83
CA ASP A 89 1.62 15.98 -12.05
C ASP A 89 0.96 14.60 -11.97
N VAL A 90 0.92 14.01 -10.77
CA VAL A 90 0.16 12.77 -10.52
C VAL A 90 -1.34 13.02 -10.69
N LYS A 91 -1.87 14.16 -10.24
CA LYS A 91 -3.28 14.52 -10.52
C LYS A 91 -3.56 14.67 -12.01
N LYS A 92 -2.65 15.32 -12.75
CA LYS A 92 -2.76 15.48 -14.21
C LYS A 92 -2.74 14.16 -14.98
N SER A 93 -2.17 13.09 -14.39
CA SER A 93 -2.17 11.74 -14.99
C SER A 93 -3.55 11.07 -15.03
N GLY A 94 -4.59 11.69 -14.43
CA GLY A 94 -5.96 11.16 -14.41
C GLY A 94 -6.43 10.72 -13.03
N ALA A 95 -5.60 10.86 -11.99
CA ALA A 95 -6.00 10.58 -10.62
C ALA A 95 -7.11 11.55 -10.17
N LYS A 96 -8.21 11.00 -9.64
CA LYS A 96 -9.30 11.79 -9.06
C LYS A 96 -8.94 12.39 -7.71
N ARG A 97 -8.09 11.69 -6.96
CA ARG A 97 -7.59 12.15 -5.68
C ARG A 97 -6.16 11.68 -5.49
N VAL A 98 -5.34 12.56 -4.93
CA VAL A 98 -3.98 12.24 -4.47
C VAL A 98 -3.88 12.75 -3.05
N GLU A 99 -3.44 11.89 -2.14
CA GLU A 99 -3.23 12.23 -0.73
C GLU A 99 -1.89 11.65 -0.24
N THR A 100 -1.40 12.22 0.85
CA THR A 100 -0.24 11.70 1.57
C THR A 100 -0.65 11.16 2.93
N GLN A 101 0.07 10.15 3.40
CA GLN A 101 -0.11 9.55 4.73
C GLN A 101 1.26 9.41 5.42
N ASN A 102 1.25 9.18 6.74
CA ASN A 102 2.45 8.98 7.55
C ASN A 102 3.52 10.06 7.32
N GLU A 103 3.19 11.32 7.60
CA GLU A 103 4.15 12.43 7.49
C GLU A 103 4.78 12.53 6.08
N ASN A 104 3.97 12.34 5.04
CA ASN A 104 4.37 12.39 3.63
C ASN A 104 5.30 11.25 3.17
N THR A 105 5.42 10.15 3.91
CA THR A 105 6.20 8.97 3.49
C THR A 105 5.42 7.98 2.64
N ILE A 106 4.10 8.18 2.51
CA ILE A 106 3.21 7.37 1.70
C ILE A 106 2.40 8.28 0.78
N ILE A 107 2.36 7.95 -0.49
CA ILE A 107 1.51 8.60 -1.50
C ILE A 107 0.39 7.62 -1.87
N VAL A 108 -0.85 8.10 -1.88
CA VAL A 108 -2.02 7.33 -2.31
C VAL A 108 -2.76 8.09 -3.41
N ALA A 109 -2.86 7.46 -4.58
CA ALA A 109 -3.57 8.00 -5.74
C ALA A 109 -4.77 7.12 -6.09
N TYR A 110 -5.90 7.75 -6.38
CA TYR A 110 -7.18 7.12 -6.65
C TYR A 110 -7.61 7.39 -8.10
N PHE A 111 -7.96 6.34 -8.82
CA PHE A 111 -8.38 6.34 -10.22
C PHE A 111 -9.76 5.68 -10.36
N ASP A 112 -10.55 6.15 -11.31
CA ASP A 112 -11.90 5.61 -11.56
C ASP A 112 -11.88 4.32 -12.40
N GLU A 113 -10.84 4.13 -13.22
CA GLU A 113 -10.59 2.94 -14.05
C GLU A 113 -9.14 2.79 -14.49
#